data_AF-R8NJC2-F1
#
_entry.id   AF-R8NJC2-F1
#
_cell.length_a   1.000
_cell.length_b   1.000
_cell.length_c   1.000
_cell.angle_alpha   90.00
_cell.angle_beta   90.00
_cell.angle_gamma   90.00
#
_symmetry.space_group_name_H-M   'P 1'
#
loop_
_entity.id
_entity.type
_entity.pdbx_description
1 polymer ?
#
loop_
_entity_poly.entity_id
_entity_poly.type
_entity_poly.pdbx_seq_one_letter_code
_entity_poly.pdbx_strand_id
1 'polypeptide(L)'
;MLIYTVVMWDHADTDIMLATTDREEALKEFESCIAFSLQVWEQGEVLIEVINNEGEYFADGGLERYPEKGHQLFNEIAEQLEVI
;
A
#
# COMPACT_ATOMS: atom_id res chain seq x y z
N MET A 1 8.52 -13.36 -0.06
CA MET A 1 8.97 -12.21 0.75
C MET A 1 8.25 -11.01 0.21
N LEU A 2 7.51 -10.30 1.06
CA LEU A 2 6.80 -9.09 0.66
C LEU A 2 7.74 -7.90 0.81
N ILE A 3 7.66 -6.98 -0.15
CA ILE A 3 8.33 -5.67 -0.07
C ILE A 3 7.21 -4.64 -0.08
N TYR A 4 7.29 -3.69 0.83
CA TYR A 4 6.37 -2.58 0.94
C TYR A 4 7.08 -1.34 0.45
N THR A 5 6.46 -0.62 -0.49
CA THR A 5 6.95 0.69 -0.91
C THR A 5 5.90 1.74 -0.64
N VAL A 6 6.29 2.81 0.06
CA VAL A 6 5.46 4.01 0.22
C VAL A 6 5.87 4.99 -0.86
N VAL A 7 4.89 5.42 -1.62
CA VAL A 7 5.08 6.16 -2.86
C VAL A 7 4.32 7.46 -2.77
N MET A 8 4.97 8.58 -3.09
CA MET A 8 4.29 9.86 -3.21
C MET A 8 3.80 10.04 -4.65
N TRP A 9 2.50 10.31 -4.80
CA TRP A 9 1.93 10.76 -6.07
C TRP A 9 1.89 12.28 -6.09
N ASP A 10 2.84 12.91 -6.78
CA ASP A 10 2.82 14.36 -7.02
C ASP A 10 2.96 14.68 -8.50
N HIS A 11 1.97 15.38 -9.06
CA HIS A 11 2.00 15.93 -10.42
C HIS A 11 2.54 15.01 -11.54
N ALA A 12 2.18 13.72 -11.51
CA ALA A 12 2.58 12.65 -12.43
C ALA A 12 4.02 12.11 -12.26
N ASP A 13 4.79 12.65 -11.34
CA ASP A 13 6.04 12.06 -10.87
C ASP A 13 5.75 11.11 -9.69
N THR A 14 6.57 10.09 -9.56
CA THR A 14 6.39 8.99 -8.60
C THR A 14 7.68 8.83 -7.82
N ASP A 15 7.68 9.27 -6.56
CA ASP A 15 8.85 9.18 -5.69
C ASP A 15 8.66 8.07 -4.65
N ILE A 16 9.66 7.19 -4.53
CA ILE A 16 9.69 6.17 -3.48
C ILE A 16 10.21 6.82 -2.20
N MET A 17 9.33 7.01 -1.23
CA MET A 17 9.64 7.57 0.08
C MET A 17 10.30 6.53 1.00
N LEU A 18 9.81 5.30 0.91
CA LEU A 18 10.28 4.16 1.70
C LEU A 18 10.17 2.88 0.89
N ALA A 19 11.17 2.01 0.99
CA ALA A 19 11.12 0.64 0.50
C ALA A 19 11.68 -0.29 1.59
N THR A 20 10.83 -1.13 2.14
CA THR A 20 11.18 -1.95 3.32
C THR A 20 10.50 -3.31 3.27
N THR A 21 11.03 -4.27 4.03
CA THR A 21 10.34 -5.54 4.31
C THR A 21 9.58 -5.50 5.63
N ASP A 22 9.74 -4.41 6.40
CA ASP A 22 9.03 -4.18 7.66
C ASP A 22 7.65 -3.58 7.39
N ARG A 23 6.60 -4.33 7.74
CA ARG A 23 5.21 -3.90 7.52
C ARG A 23 4.86 -2.72 8.41
N GLU A 24 5.27 -2.71 9.68
CA GLU A 24 4.87 -1.67 10.64
C GLU A 24 5.49 -0.32 10.27
N GLU A 25 6.76 -0.34 9.87
CA GLU A 25 7.45 0.85 9.36
C GLU A 25 6.75 1.43 8.12
N ALA A 26 6.37 0.56 7.18
CA ALA A 26 5.67 0.98 5.96
C ALA A 26 4.29 1.58 6.24
N LEU A 27 3.50 0.96 7.11
CA LEU A 27 2.17 1.48 7.47
C LEU A 27 2.27 2.84 8.16
N LYS A 28 3.23 3.01 9.08
CA LYS A 28 3.46 4.27 9.76
C LYS A 28 3.85 5.40 8.80
N GLU A 29 4.71 5.12 7.81
CA GLU A 29 5.08 6.11 6.80
C GLU A 29 3.90 6.41 5.88
N PHE A 30 3.14 5.40 5.45
CA PHE A 30 1.94 5.55 4.62
C PHE A 30 0.88 6.45 5.29
N GLU A 31 0.60 6.27 6.57
CA GLU A 31 -0.37 7.10 7.31
C GLU A 31 0.11 8.54 7.54
N SER A 32 1.41 8.81 7.39
CA SER A 32 1.97 10.14 7.69
C SER A 32 1.54 11.22 6.70
N CYS A 33 1.07 10.84 5.50
CA CYS A 33 0.68 11.77 4.45
C CYS A 33 -0.41 11.19 3.53
N ILE A 34 -1.52 11.93 3.37
CA ILE A 34 -2.62 11.55 2.47
C ILE A 34 -2.23 11.49 0.98
N ALA A 35 -1.09 12.08 0.60
CA ALA A 35 -0.57 12.03 -0.77
C ALA A 35 0.20 10.75 -1.07
N PHE A 36 0.33 9.85 -0.09
CA PHE A 36 1.05 8.60 -0.25
C PHE A 36 0.13 7.45 -0.66
N SER A 37 0.69 6.52 -1.42
CA SER A 37 0.15 5.19 -1.65
C SER A 37 1.11 4.13 -1.12
N LEU A 38 0.57 2.97 -0.77
CA LEU A 38 1.31 1.81 -0.31
C LEU A 38 1.22 0.70 -1.36
N GLN A 39 2.33 0.38 -2.01
CA GLN A 39 2.41 -0.77 -2.91
C GLN A 39 3.03 -1.97 -2.19
N VAL A 40 2.38 -3.13 -2.32
CA VAL A 40 2.87 -4.40 -1.78
C VAL A 40 3.32 -5.29 -2.91
N TRP A 41 4.61 -5.64 -2.90
CA TRP A 41 5.25 -6.39 -3.97
C TRP A 41 5.55 -7.82 -3.54
N GLU A 42 5.46 -8.73 -4.50
CA GLU A 42 6.02 -10.07 -4.38
C GLU A 42 6.60 -10.51 -5.72
N GLN A 43 7.83 -11.04 -5.70
CA GLN A 43 8.51 -11.55 -6.92
C GLN A 43 8.62 -10.52 -8.06
N GLY A 44 8.69 -9.22 -7.72
CA GLY A 44 8.82 -8.13 -8.70
C GLY A 44 7.48 -7.67 -9.30
N GLU A 45 6.37 -8.20 -8.81
CA GLU A 45 5.03 -7.77 -9.21
C GLU A 45 4.30 -7.08 -8.06
N VAL A 46 3.53 -6.03 -8.35
CA VAL A 46 2.64 -5.39 -7.39
C VAL A 46 1.42 -6.28 -7.20
N LEU A 47 1.22 -6.76 -5.98
CA LEU A 47 0.02 -7.53 -5.61
C LEU A 47 -1.18 -6.60 -5.41
N ILE A 48 -0.96 -5.47 -4.73
CA ILE A 48 -1.95 -4.41 -4.47
C ILE A 48 -1.23 -3.07 -4.34
N GLU A 49 -1.92 -2.00 -4.71
CA GLU A 49 -1.64 -0.64 -4.27
C GLU A 49 -2.80 -0.18 -3.38
N VAL A 50 -2.49 0.40 -2.22
CA VAL A 50 -3.47 0.95 -1.29
C VAL A 50 -3.34 2.46 -1.30
N ILE A 51 -4.45 3.15 -1.51
CA ILE A 51 -4.55 4.60 -1.48
C ILE A 51 -5.45 5.04 -0.34
N ASN A 52 -5.14 6.18 0.27
CA ASN A 52 -6.00 6.85 1.23
C ASN A 52 -6.72 8.00 0.52
N ASN A 53 -8.05 8.05 0.64
CA ASN A 53 -8.84 9.21 0.24
C ASN A 53 -9.69 9.64 1.43
N GLU A 54 -9.28 10.74 2.07
CA GLU A 54 -9.98 11.37 3.20
C GLU A 54 -10.28 10.42 4.39
N GLY A 55 -9.38 9.46 4.65
CA GLY A 55 -9.52 8.48 5.74
C GLY A 55 -10.20 7.17 5.34
N GLU A 56 -10.63 7.04 4.08
CA GLU A 56 -11.07 5.76 3.52
C GLU A 56 -9.95 5.13 2.67
N TYR A 57 -9.74 3.82 2.85
CA TYR A 57 -8.70 3.07 2.14
C TYR A 57 -9.28 2.31 0.95
N PHE A 58 -8.60 2.39 -0.19
CA PHE A 58 -9.01 1.73 -1.43
C PHE A 58 -7.84 0.96 -2.03
N ALA A 59 -8.15 -0.14 -2.71
CA ALA A 59 -7.17 -0.82 -3.55
C ALA A 59 -7.22 -0.23 -4.97
N ASP A 60 -6.06 0.18 -5.49
CA ASP A 60 -5.87 0.54 -6.89
C ASP A 60 -5.04 -0.55 -7.59
N GLY A 61 -5.58 -1.10 -8.68
CA GLY A 61 -4.93 -2.19 -9.42
C GLY A 61 -4.64 -3.46 -8.59
N GLY A 62 -3.98 -4.43 -9.22
CA GLY A 62 -3.49 -5.66 -8.56
C GLY A 62 -4.55 -6.73 -8.22
N LEU A 63 -5.72 -6.34 -7.71
CA LEU A 63 -6.78 -7.27 -7.28
C LEU A 63 -7.32 -8.15 -8.40
N GLU A 64 -7.44 -7.64 -9.62
CA GLU A 64 -7.87 -8.46 -10.76
C GLU A 64 -6.86 -9.57 -11.13
N ARG A 65 -5.57 -9.31 -10.87
CA ARG A 65 -4.48 -10.23 -11.20
C ARG A 65 -4.27 -11.27 -10.09
N TYR A 66 -4.47 -10.88 -8.83
CA TYR A 66 -4.35 -11.76 -7.66
C TYR A 66 -5.58 -11.63 -6.75
N PRO A 67 -6.76 -12.10 -7.18
CA PRO A 67 -8.01 -11.83 -6.46
C PRO A 67 -7.99 -12.35 -5.03
N GLU A 68 -7.63 -13.61 -4.80
CA GLU A 68 -7.64 -14.17 -3.44
C GLU A 68 -6.58 -13.52 -2.54
N LYS A 69 -5.32 -13.52 -2.98
CA LYS A 69 -4.19 -13.03 -2.19
C LYS A 69 -4.22 -11.52 -2.00
N GLY A 70 -4.59 -10.78 -3.04
CA GLY A 70 -4.70 -9.33 -3.01
C GLY A 70 -5.82 -8.87 -2.09
N HIS A 71 -7.01 -9.48 -2.17
CA HIS A 71 -8.11 -9.15 -1.24
C HIS A 71 -7.75 -9.48 0.20
N GLN A 72 -7.11 -10.63 0.46
CA GLN A 72 -6.65 -10.95 1.81
C GLN A 72 -5.68 -9.89 2.34
N LEU A 73 -4.66 -9.52 1.56
CA LEU A 73 -3.68 -8.51 1.96
C LEU A 73 -4.30 -7.14 2.18
N PHE A 74 -5.23 -6.73 1.31
CA PHE A 74 -5.94 -5.47 1.46
C PHE A 74 -6.74 -5.43 2.76
N ASN A 75 -7.50 -6.48 3.06
CA ASN A 75 -8.28 -6.55 4.30
C ASN A 75 -7.38 -6.53 5.54
N GLU A 76 -6.27 -7.29 5.53
CA GLU A 76 -5.29 -7.27 6.63
C GLU A 76 -4.69 -5.88 6.87
N ILE A 77 -4.44 -5.12 5.81
CA ILE A 77 -3.90 -3.75 5.88
C ILE A 77 -4.98 -2.78 6.37
N ALA A 78 -6.17 -2.82 5.78
CA ALA A 78 -7.28 -1.96 6.17
C ALA A 78 -7.67 -2.15 7.65
N GLU A 79 -7.74 -3.40 8.13
CA GLU A 79 -7.99 -3.71 9.54
C GLU A 79 -6.92 -3.13 10.47
N GLN A 80 -5.65 -3.13 10.08
CA GLN A 80 -4.57 -2.54 10.90
C GLN A 80 -4.66 -1.02 10.96
N LEU A 81 -5.09 -0.39 9.88
CA LEU A 81 -5.24 1.06 9.77
C LEU A 81 -6.52 1.58 10.46
N GLU A 82 -7.58 0.76 10.55
CA GLU A 82 -8.82 1.10 11.27
C GLU A 82 -8.74 0.92 12.80
N VAL A 83 -7.73 0.20 13.29
CA VAL A 83 -7.56 -0.10 14.73
C VAL A 83 -6.81 1.01 15.50
N ILE A 84 -6.40 2.09 14.82
CA ILE A 84 -5.65 3.24 15.38
C ILE A 84 -6.56 4.46 15.53
#